data_AF-A0A1V8SJB0-F1
#
_entry.id   AF-A0A1V8SJB0-F1
#
_cell.length_a   1.000
_cell.length_b   1.000
_cell.length_c   1.000
_cell.angle_alpha   90.00
_cell.angle_beta   90.00
_cell.angle_gamma   90.00
#
_symmetry.space_group_name_H-M   'P 1'
#
loop_
_entity.id
_entity.type
_entity.pdbx_description
1 polymer ?
#
loop_
_entity_poly.entity_id
_entity_poly.type
_entity_poly.pdbx_seq_one_letter_code
_entity_poly.pdbx_strand_id
1 'polypeptide(L)'
;SSLHCPLTHAYVNRAVFIDGRVHAPNFLTHLVIFATKLRNRGVSDHGLLRELSAPLAGSLVGGDGHSRVYDDLAVYRLAVDFALESTDVAVPAKLSSSTSPSNKPASTRRTSISGYPPTTAAANKLRRGSAGDSLPGIGAVIAPYSAPKEANPFNLPWAVRGLLEEKLVKEEFGEEVMLLVKEFEEWKPTSKALRDVKFRLEGVKSML
;
A
#
# COMPACT_ATOMS: atom_id res chain seq x y z
N SER A 1 7.31 10.09 4.38
CA SER A 1 7.53 8.78 3.73
C SER A 1 6.42 8.54 2.71
N SER A 2 6.73 8.01 1.52
CA SER A 2 5.74 7.67 0.48
C SER A 2 4.85 6.46 0.82
N LEU A 3 5.12 5.80 1.95
CA LEU A 3 4.34 4.67 2.48
C LEU A 3 2.84 4.99 2.61
N HIS A 4 2.51 6.21 3.00
CA HIS A 4 1.12 6.68 3.06
C HIS A 4 0.71 7.35 1.74
N CYS A 5 0.63 6.56 0.66
CA CYS A 5 0.02 7.01 -0.59
C CYS A 5 -1.50 6.71 -0.53
N PRO A 6 -2.39 7.71 -0.75
CA PRO A 6 -3.85 7.51 -0.73
C PRO A 6 -4.38 6.72 -1.94
N LEU A 7 -3.49 6.28 -2.83
CA LEU A 7 -3.80 5.50 -4.02
C LEU A 7 -4.07 4.03 -3.66
N THR A 8 -5.22 3.51 -4.08
CA THR A 8 -5.57 2.09 -4.02
C THR A 8 -5.88 1.61 -5.43
N HIS A 9 -5.13 0.62 -5.90
CA HIS A 9 -5.29 0.03 -7.22
C HIS A 9 -4.65 -1.36 -7.23
N ALA A 10 -5.24 -2.29 -7.96
CA ALA A 10 -4.81 -3.69 -7.95
C ALA A 10 -3.45 -3.90 -8.65
N TYR A 11 -3.12 -3.08 -9.66
CA TYR A 11 -1.80 -3.08 -10.30
C TYR A 11 -0.77 -2.17 -9.62
N VAL A 12 -0.99 -1.80 -8.35
CA VAL A 12 -0.01 -1.04 -7.56
C VAL A 12 0.58 -1.97 -6.50
N ASN A 13 1.82 -2.39 -6.75
CA ASN A 13 2.65 -3.07 -5.77
C ASN A 13 3.39 -2.04 -4.92
N ARG A 14 3.25 -2.15 -3.59
CA ARG A 14 3.96 -1.33 -2.62
C ARG A 14 5.13 -2.13 -2.04
N ALA A 15 6.27 -1.46 -1.88
CA ALA A 15 7.47 -2.08 -1.34
C ALA A 15 8.15 -1.13 -0.35
N VAL A 16 8.93 -1.73 0.56
CA VAL A 16 9.71 -0.99 1.55
C VAL A 16 11.15 -1.44 1.43
N PHE A 17 12.05 -0.49 1.22
CA PHE A 17 13.49 -0.72 1.20
C PHE A 17 14.06 -0.55 2.60
N ILE A 18 14.82 -1.54 3.07
CA ILE A 18 15.44 -1.56 4.40
C ILE A 18 16.94 -1.80 4.21
N ASP A 19 17.76 -0.83 4.61
CA ASP A 19 19.22 -0.97 4.57
C ASP A 19 19.68 -1.84 5.76
N GLY A 20 20.01 -3.10 5.47
CA GLY A 20 20.45 -4.07 6.48
C GLY A 20 21.78 -3.73 7.17
N ARG A 21 22.54 -2.73 6.68
CA ARG A 21 23.75 -2.25 7.37
C ARG A 21 23.41 -1.40 8.58
N VAL A 22 22.29 -0.69 8.52
CA VAL A 22 21.86 0.30 9.52
C VAL A 22 20.71 -0.24 10.35
N HIS A 23 19.95 -1.21 9.82
CA HIS A 23 18.73 -1.72 10.45
C HIS A 23 18.81 -3.20 10.78
N ALA A 24 18.79 -3.53 12.07
CA ALA A 24 18.46 -4.87 12.53
C ALA A 24 16.94 -5.08 12.45
N PRO A 25 16.45 -6.28 12.05
CA PRO A 25 15.02 -6.57 12.06
C PRO A 25 14.47 -6.33 13.47
N ASN A 26 13.44 -5.49 13.54
CA ASN A 26 12.76 -5.17 14.78
C ASN A 26 11.26 -5.07 14.52
N PHE A 27 10.49 -5.08 15.60
CA PHE A 27 9.03 -5.01 15.58
C PHE A 27 8.49 -4.00 14.57
N LEU A 28 9.01 -2.78 14.56
CA LEU A 28 8.46 -1.70 13.76
C LEU A 28 8.64 -1.94 12.26
N THR A 29 9.79 -2.47 11.86
CA THR A 29 10.03 -2.84 10.46
C THR A 29 9.16 -4.00 10.05
N HIS A 30 9.03 -5.02 10.89
CA HIS A 30 8.15 -6.14 10.61
C HIS A 30 6.68 -5.70 10.49
N LEU A 31 6.21 -4.82 11.38
CA LEU A 31 4.86 -4.26 11.33
C LEU A 31 4.59 -3.49 10.02
N VAL A 32 5.56 -2.70 9.56
CA VAL A 32 5.46 -1.96 8.29
C VAL A 32 5.45 -2.91 7.08
N ILE A 33 6.30 -3.94 7.09
CA ILE A 33 6.31 -4.98 6.06
C ILE A 33 4.96 -5.70 6.03
N PHE A 34 4.44 -6.09 7.20
CA PHE A 34 3.17 -6.78 7.35
C PHE A 34 2.00 -5.93 6.83
N ALA A 35 1.92 -4.66 7.22
CA ALA A 35 0.90 -3.74 6.71
C ALA A 35 0.99 -3.54 5.18
N THR A 36 2.20 -3.45 4.63
CA THR A 36 2.44 -3.34 3.19
C THR A 36 2.01 -4.61 2.45
N LYS A 37 2.34 -5.78 3.00
CA LYS A 37 1.95 -7.10 2.50
C LYS A 37 0.43 -7.27 2.43
N LEU A 38 -0.30 -6.79 3.44
CA LEU A 38 -1.76 -6.79 3.48
C LEU A 38 -2.36 -5.82 2.47
N ARG A 39 -1.81 -4.61 2.35
CA ARG A 39 -2.22 -3.63 1.32
C ARG A 39 -2.04 -4.16 -0.11
N ASN A 40 -0.97 -4.91 -0.38
CA ASN A 40 -0.75 -5.55 -1.68
C ASN A 40 -1.74 -6.69 -1.97
N ARG A 41 -2.33 -7.30 -0.93
CA ARG A 41 -3.43 -8.27 -1.04
C ARG A 41 -4.81 -7.61 -1.10
N GLY A 42 -4.88 -6.28 -1.16
CA GLY A 42 -6.14 -5.54 -1.16
C GLY A 42 -6.82 -5.43 0.21
N VAL A 43 -6.15 -5.85 1.29
CA VAL A 43 -6.65 -5.72 2.66
C VAL A 43 -6.36 -4.32 3.19
N SER A 44 -7.32 -3.74 3.89
CA SER A 44 -7.17 -2.42 4.53
C SER A 44 -6.14 -2.49 5.65
N ASP A 45 -5.24 -1.51 5.72
CA ASP A 45 -4.37 -1.32 6.88
C ASP A 45 -5.01 -0.41 7.95
N HIS A 46 -6.27 -0.01 7.76
CA HIS A 46 -7.02 0.88 8.66
C HIS A 46 -6.34 2.21 8.98
N GLY A 47 -5.42 2.66 8.10
CA GLY A 47 -4.65 3.87 8.30
C GLY A 47 -3.39 3.69 9.16
N LEU A 48 -2.98 2.45 9.44
CA LEU A 48 -1.76 2.15 10.20
C LEU A 48 -0.53 2.82 9.58
N LEU A 49 -0.33 2.68 8.26
CA LEU A 49 0.81 3.30 7.56
C LEU A 49 0.75 4.83 7.59
N ARG A 50 -0.45 5.42 7.71
CA ARG A 50 -0.62 6.87 7.90
C ARG A 50 -0.08 7.30 9.26
N GLU A 51 -0.51 6.63 10.31
CA GLU A 51 -0.13 6.95 11.69
C GLU A 51 1.37 6.69 11.94
N LEU A 52 1.94 5.68 11.29
CA LEU A 52 3.37 5.40 11.35
C LEU A 52 4.21 6.34 10.47
N SER A 53 3.63 6.99 9.45
CA SER A 53 4.41 7.80 8.50
C SER A 53 5.16 8.97 9.13
N ALA A 54 4.61 9.58 10.19
CA ALA A 54 5.21 10.69 10.91
C ALA A 54 6.38 10.26 11.82
N PRO A 55 6.23 9.27 12.74
CA PRO A 55 7.35 8.80 13.56
C PRO A 55 8.43 8.10 12.74
N LEU A 56 8.11 7.61 11.53
CA LEU A 56 9.07 7.06 10.57
C LEU A 56 9.66 8.09 9.60
N ALA A 57 9.30 9.38 9.73
CA ALA A 57 9.84 10.40 8.85
C ALA A 57 11.31 10.72 9.21
N GLY A 58 12.19 10.64 8.22
CA GLY A 58 13.63 10.87 8.39
C GLY A 58 14.42 9.57 8.60
N SER A 59 15.68 9.70 8.99
CA SER A 59 16.55 8.55 9.29
C SER A 59 16.23 8.02 10.68
N LEU A 60 15.69 6.79 10.77
CA LEU A 60 15.32 6.14 12.04
C LEU A 60 16.49 5.95 13.00
N VAL A 61 17.71 5.88 12.47
CA VAL A 61 18.92 5.46 13.20
C VAL A 61 20.08 6.44 13.03
N GLY A 62 19.87 7.54 12.30
CA GLY A 62 20.93 8.46 11.89
C GLY A 62 21.77 7.86 10.76
N GLY A 63 21.99 8.63 9.69
CA GLY A 63 22.73 8.18 8.51
C GLY A 63 21.93 8.32 7.20
N ASP A 64 22.70 8.30 6.11
CA ASP A 64 22.42 8.58 4.69
C ASP A 64 20.96 8.55 4.23
N GLY A 65 20.63 9.53 3.38
CA GLY A 65 19.27 9.83 2.95
C GLY A 65 18.57 8.74 2.13
N HIS A 66 17.28 8.97 1.87
CA HIS A 66 16.37 8.09 1.14
C HIS A 66 16.80 7.74 -0.29
N SER A 67 17.81 8.41 -0.84
CA SER A 67 18.26 8.24 -2.22
C SER A 67 19.06 6.97 -2.48
N ARG A 68 19.55 6.26 -1.45
CA ARG A 68 20.31 5.01 -1.66
C ARG A 68 19.49 3.90 -2.32
N VAL A 69 18.17 3.98 -2.23
CA VAL A 69 17.25 3.03 -2.88
C VAL A 69 17.46 2.97 -4.40
N TYR A 70 17.98 4.05 -5.01
CA TYR A 70 18.28 4.07 -6.45
C TYR A 70 19.54 3.30 -6.82
N ASP A 71 20.42 3.01 -5.86
CA ASP A 71 21.67 2.29 -6.11
C ASP A 71 21.49 0.77 -5.99
N ASP A 72 20.35 0.31 -5.45
CA ASP A 72 20.08 -1.12 -5.23
C ASP A 72 19.33 -1.75 -6.42
N LEU A 73 19.97 -2.73 -7.05
CA LEU A 73 19.41 -3.46 -8.19
C LEU A 73 18.12 -4.22 -7.84
N ALA A 74 17.92 -4.62 -6.58
CA ALA A 74 16.72 -5.33 -6.15
C ALA A 74 15.45 -4.50 -6.31
N VAL A 75 15.55 -3.17 -6.22
CA VAL A 75 14.41 -2.26 -6.38
C VAL A 75 13.89 -2.29 -7.81
N TYR A 76 14.80 -2.31 -8.80
CA TYR A 76 14.45 -2.41 -10.20
C TYR A 76 14.00 -3.81 -10.59
N ARG A 77 14.64 -4.85 -10.04
CA ARG A 77 14.21 -6.25 -10.24
C ARG A 77 12.78 -6.46 -9.76
N LEU A 78 12.43 -5.99 -8.58
CA LEU A 78 11.06 -6.09 -8.07
C LEU A 78 10.03 -5.48 -9.01
N ALA A 79 10.36 -4.36 -9.67
CA ALA A 79 9.48 -3.74 -10.65
C ALA A 79 9.32 -4.60 -11.92
N VAL A 80 10.42 -5.21 -12.40
CA VAL A 80 10.41 -6.13 -13.54
C VAL A 80 9.65 -7.41 -13.21
N ASP A 81 9.94 -8.03 -12.07
CA ASP A 81 9.28 -9.24 -11.58
C ASP A 81 7.78 -8.98 -11.43
N PHE A 82 7.39 -7.86 -10.81
CA PHE A 82 5.97 -7.51 -10.74
C PHE A 82 5.33 -7.31 -12.12
N ALA A 83 6.03 -6.68 -13.07
CA ALA A 83 5.50 -6.45 -14.41
C ALA A 83 5.36 -7.74 -15.24
N LEU A 84 6.21 -8.75 -15.01
CA LEU A 84 6.28 -9.97 -15.82
C LEU A 84 5.66 -11.21 -15.15
N GLU A 85 5.63 -11.25 -13.82
CA GLU A 85 5.18 -12.40 -13.03
C GLU A 85 3.81 -12.19 -12.36
N SER A 86 3.25 -10.97 -12.44
CA SER A 86 1.87 -10.74 -11.99
C SER A 86 0.85 -11.14 -13.06
N THR A 87 -0.31 -11.58 -12.61
CA THR A 87 -1.45 -11.93 -13.48
C THR A 87 -2.49 -10.83 -13.47
N ASP A 88 -3.30 -10.80 -14.53
CA ASP A 88 -4.42 -9.86 -14.61
C ASP A 88 -5.47 -10.13 -13.54
N VAL A 89 -6.04 -9.05 -13.04
CA VAL A 89 -7.13 -9.11 -12.07
C VAL A 89 -8.39 -9.57 -12.78
N ALA A 90 -9.00 -10.66 -12.29
CA ALA A 90 -10.30 -11.09 -12.77
C ALA A 90 -11.34 -10.02 -12.42
N VAL A 91 -11.84 -9.28 -13.43
CA VAL A 91 -12.94 -8.34 -13.23
C VAL A 91 -14.21 -9.16 -12.96
N PRO A 92 -14.85 -9.05 -11.78
CA PRO A 92 -16.12 -9.71 -11.57
C PRO A 92 -17.13 -9.11 -12.57
N ALA A 93 -17.72 -9.96 -13.40
CA ALA A 93 -18.66 -9.59 -14.48
C ALA A 93 -19.90 -8.80 -14.02
N LYS A 94 -20.08 -8.57 -12.70
CA LYS A 94 -21.22 -7.86 -12.11
C LYS A 94 -21.10 -6.33 -12.13
N LEU A 95 -19.95 -5.74 -12.49
CA LEU A 95 -19.81 -4.28 -12.54
C LEU A 95 -20.02 -3.67 -13.95
N SER A 96 -20.58 -4.43 -14.90
CA SER A 96 -20.93 -3.94 -16.24
C SER A 96 -22.32 -3.30 -16.33
N SER A 97 -23.01 -3.06 -15.21
CA SER A 97 -24.37 -2.50 -15.20
C SER A 97 -24.38 -0.98 -15.00
N SER A 98 -23.55 -0.23 -15.73
CA SER A 98 -23.87 1.16 -16.06
C SER A 98 -24.46 1.21 -17.46
N THR A 99 -25.76 0.98 -17.52
CA THR A 99 -26.61 1.20 -18.69
C THR A 99 -26.42 2.62 -19.20
N SER A 100 -25.73 2.78 -20.33
CA SER A 100 -25.89 3.91 -21.24
C SER A 100 -26.03 3.32 -22.64
N PRO A 101 -27.20 3.44 -23.30
CA PRO A 101 -27.42 2.86 -24.61
C PRO A 101 -26.68 3.71 -25.66
N SER A 102 -25.39 3.45 -25.86
CA SER A 102 -24.71 3.95 -27.07
C SER A 102 -24.86 2.92 -28.18
N ASN A 103 -25.68 3.26 -29.17
CA ASN A 103 -25.89 2.53 -30.42
C ASN A 103 -24.61 2.55 -31.29
N LYS A 104 -23.53 1.88 -30.86
CA LYS A 104 -22.33 1.70 -31.69
C LYS A 104 -22.11 0.21 -32.02
N PRO A 105 -21.94 -0.12 -33.31
CA PRO A 105 -21.84 -1.50 -33.78
C PRO A 105 -20.61 -2.21 -33.20
N ALA A 106 -20.75 -3.52 -32.95
CA ALA A 106 -19.79 -4.37 -32.26
C ALA A 106 -18.39 -4.43 -32.93
N SER A 107 -18.28 -4.09 -34.21
CA SER A 107 -17.03 -4.08 -34.98
C SER A 107 -15.99 -3.10 -34.41
N THR A 108 -16.40 -1.96 -33.84
CA THR A 108 -15.48 -0.94 -33.32
C THR A 108 -14.90 -1.27 -31.93
N ARG A 109 -15.45 -2.25 -31.20
CA ARG A 109 -14.97 -2.59 -29.84
C ARG A 109 -13.75 -3.49 -29.82
N ARG A 110 -13.43 -4.20 -30.92
CA ARG A 110 -12.29 -5.12 -30.96
C ARG A 110 -10.96 -4.47 -31.36
N THR A 111 -10.98 -3.27 -31.96
CA THR A 111 -9.76 -2.63 -32.47
C THR A 111 -9.06 -1.69 -31.47
N SER A 112 -9.61 -1.48 -30.27
CA SER A 112 -9.06 -0.53 -29.29
C SER A 112 -8.05 -1.13 -28.29
N ILE A 113 -7.77 -2.44 -28.35
CA ILE A 113 -6.89 -3.12 -27.39
C ILE A 113 -5.51 -3.47 -27.99
N SER A 114 -5.31 -3.38 -29.32
CA SER A 114 -4.00 -3.61 -29.94
C SER A 114 -3.85 -2.84 -31.26
N GLY A 115 -3.57 -1.55 -31.17
CA GLY A 115 -3.31 -0.72 -32.35
C GLY A 115 -2.80 0.67 -32.00
N TYR A 116 -1.94 1.22 -32.86
CA TYR A 116 -1.51 2.62 -32.79
C TYR A 116 -2.73 3.54 -32.81
N PRO A 117 -2.76 4.61 -31.99
CA PRO A 117 -3.91 5.50 -31.92
C PRO A 117 -4.18 6.13 -33.30
N PRO A 118 -5.42 6.06 -33.82
CA PRO A 118 -5.74 6.50 -35.17
C PRO A 118 -5.69 8.03 -35.34
N THR A 119 -5.59 8.77 -34.24
CA THR A 119 -5.53 10.23 -34.24
C THR A 119 -4.60 10.74 -33.16
N THR A 120 -3.99 11.90 -33.40
CA THR A 120 -3.16 12.63 -32.43
C THR A 120 -3.93 13.01 -31.17
N ALA A 121 -5.25 13.24 -31.27
CA ALA A 121 -6.11 13.48 -30.12
C ALA A 121 -6.27 12.23 -29.23
N ALA A 122 -6.40 11.04 -29.82
CA ALA A 122 -6.43 9.78 -29.08
C ALA A 122 -5.06 9.47 -28.43
N ALA A 123 -3.97 9.71 -29.15
CA ALA A 123 -2.61 9.59 -28.61
C ALA A 123 -2.39 10.55 -27.42
N ASN A 124 -2.87 11.79 -27.52
CA ASN A 124 -2.77 12.76 -26.44
C ASN A 124 -3.66 12.42 -25.25
N LYS A 125 -4.83 11.80 -25.45
CA LYS A 125 -5.65 11.27 -24.34
C LYS A 125 -4.95 10.13 -23.59
N LEU A 126 -4.30 9.22 -24.32
CA LEU A 126 -3.47 8.16 -23.74
C LEU A 126 -2.27 8.75 -22.98
N ARG A 127 -1.61 9.77 -23.56
CA ARG A 127 -0.46 10.46 -22.98
C ARG A 127 -0.79 11.29 -21.73
N ARG A 128 -2.03 11.81 -21.63
CA ARG A 128 -2.44 12.67 -20.51
C ARG A 128 -2.87 11.92 -19.25
N GLY A 129 -2.70 10.59 -19.20
CA GLY A 129 -3.00 9.79 -18.02
C GLY A 129 -4.40 10.07 -17.49
N SER A 130 -5.40 10.04 -18.39
CA SER A 130 -6.79 10.18 -17.98
C SER A 130 -7.13 9.01 -17.05
N ALA A 131 -6.95 9.22 -15.74
CA ALA A 131 -7.27 8.31 -14.66
C ALA A 131 -8.78 7.97 -14.57
N GLY A 132 -9.57 8.37 -15.58
CA GLY A 132 -11.02 8.23 -15.62
C GLY A 132 -11.56 7.43 -16.80
N ASP A 133 -10.73 6.80 -17.64
CA ASP A 133 -11.20 5.75 -18.58
C ASP A 133 -10.59 4.39 -18.18
N SER A 134 -10.59 4.15 -16.87
CA SER A 134 -10.34 2.82 -16.31
C SER A 134 -11.39 1.86 -16.84
N LEU A 135 -10.96 0.69 -17.29
CA LEU A 135 -11.84 -0.47 -17.50
C LEU A 135 -12.85 -0.54 -16.35
N PRO A 136 -14.16 -0.72 -16.61
CA PRO A 136 -15.17 -0.73 -15.57
C PRO A 136 -14.80 -1.75 -14.48
N GLY A 137 -14.48 -1.26 -13.28
CA GLY A 137 -14.06 -2.07 -12.14
C GLY A 137 -12.55 -2.13 -11.83
N ILE A 138 -11.68 -1.52 -12.65
CA ILE A 138 -10.21 -1.47 -12.44
C ILE A 138 -9.72 -0.01 -12.41
N GLY A 139 -10.49 0.88 -11.78
CA GLY A 139 -10.09 2.28 -11.60
C GLY A 139 -9.21 2.47 -10.38
N ALA A 140 -8.19 3.32 -10.51
CA ALA A 140 -7.43 3.76 -9.35
C ALA A 140 -8.33 4.61 -8.44
N VAL A 141 -8.47 4.19 -7.18
CA VAL A 141 -9.20 4.94 -6.16
C VAL A 141 -8.20 5.78 -5.38
N ILE A 142 -8.30 7.10 -5.50
CA ILE A 142 -7.49 8.04 -4.72
C ILE A 142 -8.37 8.55 -3.58
N ALA A 143 -7.98 8.28 -2.34
CA ALA A 143 -8.68 8.84 -1.19
C ALA A 143 -8.57 10.38 -1.19
N PRO A 144 -9.65 11.10 -0.84
CA PRO A 144 -9.61 12.56 -0.78
C PRO A 144 -8.54 13.02 0.21
N TYR A 145 -7.83 14.09 -0.13
CA TYR A 145 -6.88 14.69 0.78
C TYR A 145 -7.61 15.15 2.05
N SER A 146 -7.20 14.64 3.19
CA SER A 146 -7.58 15.16 4.50
C SER A 146 -6.34 15.76 5.15
N ALA A 147 -6.41 17.04 5.50
CA ALA A 147 -5.40 17.66 6.33
C ALA A 147 -5.25 16.83 7.62
N PRO A 148 -4.01 16.62 8.12
CA PRO A 148 -3.82 15.99 9.42
C PRO A 148 -4.43 16.90 10.49
N LYS A 149 -5.66 16.59 10.91
CA LYS A 149 -6.23 17.10 12.15
C LYS A 149 -5.38 16.55 13.30
N GLU A 150 -5.35 17.27 14.42
CA GLU A 150 -4.57 16.92 15.61
C GLU A 150 -4.51 15.39 15.84
N ALA A 151 -3.30 14.87 16.03
CA ALA A 151 -3.03 13.45 16.07
C ALA A 151 -3.77 12.80 17.25
N ASN A 152 -4.97 12.31 17.00
CA ASN A 152 -5.76 11.61 17.98
C ASN A 152 -4.97 10.37 18.46
N PRO A 153 -4.62 10.27 19.75
CA PRO A 153 -3.82 9.18 20.28
C PRO A 153 -4.41 7.80 19.98
N PHE A 154 -5.74 7.71 19.86
CA PHE A 154 -6.49 6.48 19.62
C PHE A 154 -6.48 5.97 18.18
N ASN A 155 -6.02 6.77 17.21
CA ASN A 155 -6.00 6.35 15.80
C ASN A 155 -5.09 5.14 15.58
N LEU A 156 -3.87 5.16 16.12
CA LEU A 156 -2.91 4.08 15.94
C LEU A 156 -3.38 2.77 16.60
N PRO A 157 -3.85 2.77 17.86
CA PRO A 157 -4.47 1.59 18.47
C PRO A 157 -5.64 1.04 17.65
N TRP A 158 -6.53 1.92 17.17
CA TRP A 158 -7.67 1.53 16.37
C TRP A 158 -7.25 0.89 15.04
N ALA A 159 -6.24 1.45 14.38
CA ALA A 159 -5.73 0.91 13.13
C ALA A 159 -5.13 -0.48 13.29
N VAL A 160 -4.31 -0.71 14.33
CA VAL A 160 -3.74 -2.03 14.61
C VAL A 160 -4.83 -3.04 14.96
N ARG A 161 -5.79 -2.66 15.81
CA ARG A 161 -6.92 -3.52 16.13
C ARG A 161 -7.70 -3.92 14.87
N GLY A 162 -8.04 -2.94 14.02
CA GLY A 162 -8.76 -3.20 12.76
C GLY A 162 -7.98 -4.14 11.85
N LEU A 163 -6.66 -3.96 11.73
CA LEU A 163 -5.78 -4.84 10.97
C LEU A 163 -5.84 -6.28 11.46
N LEU A 164 -5.76 -6.50 12.77
CA LEU A 164 -5.81 -7.83 13.39
C LEU A 164 -7.21 -8.46 13.30
N GLU A 165 -8.26 -7.63 13.20
CA GLU A 165 -9.63 -8.10 13.08
C GLU A 165 -10.00 -8.58 11.67
N GLU A 166 -9.20 -8.26 10.65
CA GLU A 166 -9.41 -8.66 9.26
C GLU A 166 -9.47 -10.19 9.11
N LYS A 167 -10.43 -10.66 8.32
CA LYS A 167 -10.71 -12.09 8.12
C LYS A 167 -9.47 -12.85 7.64
N LEU A 168 -8.80 -12.29 6.64
CA LEU A 168 -7.60 -12.87 6.05
C LEU A 168 -6.44 -12.94 7.05
N VAL A 169 -6.32 -11.96 7.96
CA VAL A 169 -5.29 -11.96 9.02
C VAL A 169 -5.55 -13.08 10.02
N LYS A 170 -6.80 -13.24 10.46
CA LYS A 170 -7.21 -14.30 11.40
C LYS A 170 -7.06 -15.71 10.82
N GLU A 171 -7.33 -15.87 9.53
CA GLU A 171 -7.32 -17.18 8.87
C GLU A 171 -5.92 -17.62 8.44
N GLU A 172 -5.07 -16.70 7.96
CA GLU A 172 -3.81 -17.07 7.30
C GLU A 172 -2.53 -16.57 8.00
N PHE A 173 -2.62 -15.57 8.89
CA PHE A 173 -1.43 -14.86 9.42
C PHE A 173 -1.22 -14.99 10.92
N GLY A 174 -1.86 -15.97 11.58
CA GLY A 174 -1.76 -16.14 13.03
C GLY A 174 -0.33 -16.29 13.57
N GLU A 175 0.53 -17.06 12.90
CA GLU A 175 1.93 -17.23 13.30
C GLU A 175 2.76 -15.94 13.18
N GLU A 176 2.56 -15.19 12.10
CA GLU A 176 3.24 -13.91 11.87
C GLU A 176 2.78 -12.85 12.88
N VAL A 177 1.49 -12.84 13.22
CA VAL A 177 0.95 -12.01 14.31
C VAL A 177 1.60 -12.36 15.64
N MET A 178 1.66 -13.65 16.03
CA MET A 178 2.33 -14.07 17.27
C MET A 178 3.80 -13.63 17.33
N LEU A 179 4.51 -13.70 16.20
CA LEU A 179 5.87 -13.20 16.11
C LEU A 179 5.94 -11.67 16.30
N LEU A 180 5.02 -10.91 15.70
CA LEU A 180 4.92 -9.45 15.92
C LEU A 180 4.69 -9.12 17.40
N VAL A 181 3.87 -9.89 18.13
CA VAL A 181 3.69 -9.69 19.58
C VAL A 181 4.99 -9.86 20.33
N LYS A 182 5.67 -10.97 20.07
CA LYS A 182 6.93 -11.30 20.73
C LYS A 182 7.95 -10.19 20.48
N GLU A 183 8.10 -9.77 19.22
CA GLU A 183 8.99 -8.69 18.86
C GLU A 183 8.59 -7.36 19.53
N PHE A 184 7.29 -7.07 19.64
CA PHE A 184 6.80 -5.87 20.33
C PHE A 184 7.19 -5.84 21.80
N GLU A 185 7.06 -6.97 22.51
CA GLU A 185 7.45 -7.09 23.91
C GLU A 185 8.94 -6.86 24.11
N GLU A 186 9.77 -7.47 23.26
CA GLU A 186 11.22 -7.36 23.29
C GLU A 186 11.73 -6.00 22.78
N TRP A 187 10.93 -5.27 22.01
CA TRP A 187 11.34 -4.04 21.35
C TRP A 187 11.65 -2.91 22.32
N LYS A 188 12.84 -2.31 22.19
CA LYS A 188 13.31 -1.18 23.01
C LYS A 188 13.54 0.05 22.12
N PRO A 189 12.56 0.95 21.96
CA PRO A 189 12.68 2.12 21.11
C PRO A 189 13.70 3.14 21.65
N THR A 190 14.50 3.72 20.77
CA THR A 190 15.58 4.66 21.11
C THR A 190 15.11 6.12 21.11
N SER A 191 14.37 6.53 20.08
CA SER A 191 13.91 7.92 19.93
C SER A 191 12.65 8.21 20.75
N LYS A 192 12.41 9.50 21.05
CA LYS A 192 11.18 9.94 21.74
C LYS A 192 9.92 9.58 20.94
N ALA A 193 9.96 9.74 19.62
CA ALA A 193 8.84 9.42 18.74
C ALA A 193 8.51 7.91 18.77
N LEU A 194 9.52 7.04 18.76
CA LEU A 194 9.31 5.60 18.82
C LEU A 194 8.84 5.12 20.20
N ARG A 195 9.27 5.79 21.27
CA ARG A 195 8.74 5.56 22.63
C ARG A 195 7.25 5.90 22.72
N ASP A 196 6.83 7.00 22.11
CA ASP A 196 5.42 7.37 22.02
C ASP A 196 4.60 6.35 21.23
N VAL A 197 5.12 5.87 20.09
CA VAL A 197 4.50 4.78 19.31
C VAL A 197 4.32 3.52 20.17
N LYS A 198 5.37 3.09 20.89
CA LYS A 198 5.30 1.93 21.77
C LYS A 198 4.21 2.12 22.83
N PHE A 199 4.20 3.27 23.52
CA PHE A 199 3.21 3.59 24.53
C PHE A 199 1.77 3.54 24.00
N ARG A 200 1.51 4.13 22.83
CA ARG A 200 0.17 4.06 22.20
C ARG A 200 -0.24 2.62 21.91
N LEU A 201 0.69 1.78 21.44
CA LEU A 201 0.42 0.38 21.11
C LEU A 201 0.27 -0.53 22.33
N GLU A 202 0.73 -0.13 23.53
CA GLU A 202 0.53 -0.93 24.75
C GLU A 202 -0.94 -1.22 25.03
N GLY A 203 -1.85 -0.31 24.67
CA GLY A 203 -3.29 -0.51 24.81
C GLY A 203 -3.87 -1.63 23.94
N VAL A 204 -3.15 -2.04 22.90
CA VAL A 204 -3.53 -3.15 21.99
C VAL A 204 -2.73 -4.42 22.29
N LYS A 205 -1.83 -4.39 23.30
CA LYS A 205 -0.99 -5.54 23.66
C LYS A 205 -1.80 -6.79 24.00
N SER A 206 -2.98 -6.66 24.59
CA SER A 206 -3.84 -7.80 24.90
C SER A 206 -4.54 -8.41 23.67
N MET A 207 -4.50 -7.70 22.54
CA MET A 207 -5.11 -8.10 21.26
C MET A 207 -4.07 -8.49 20.20
N LEU A 208 -2.83 -8.00 20.36
CA LEU A 208 -1.66 -8.43 19.61
C LEU A 208 -1.32 -9.85 20.03
#